data_AF-A0A3D3IBN0-F1
#
_entry.id   AF-A0A3D3IBN0-F1
#
_cell.length_a   1.000
_cell.length_b   1.000
_cell.length_c   1.000
_cell.angle_alpha   90.00
_cell.angle_beta   90.00
_cell.angle_gamma   90.00
#
_symmetry.space_group_name_H-M   'P 1'
#
loop_
_entity.id
_entity.type
_entity.pdbx_description
1 polymer ?
#
loop_
_entity_poly.entity_id
_entity_poly.type
_entity_poly.pdbx_seq_one_letter_code
_entity_poly.pdbx_strand_id
1 'polypeptide(L)'
;FKPNNAYLVMVGDITLKRAKKIAEKNFSKWTAGEVKNKIYPLPGPPEKTFVALVDRPASVQSIINITYPVNLKVGSEEVIKARVMNQILGGSFSARLNQNLREEHGYT
;
A
#
# COMPACT_ATOMS: atom_id res chain seq x y z
N PHE A 1 11.01 16.82 10.58
CA PHE A 1 11.64 15.48 10.49
C PHE A 1 12.63 15.30 11.62
N LYS A 2 12.65 14.12 12.28
CA LYS A 2 13.54 13.80 13.41
C LYS A 2 14.14 12.40 13.22
N PRO A 3 15.39 12.13 13.63
CA PRO A 3 16.08 10.87 13.35
C PRO A 3 15.45 9.67 14.07
N ASN A 4 14.84 9.91 15.24
CA ASN A 4 14.12 8.90 16.03
C ASN A 4 12.78 8.45 15.41
N ASN A 5 12.43 8.92 14.21
CA ASN A 5 11.30 8.45 13.40
C ASN A 5 11.69 8.27 11.93
N ALA A 6 12.88 7.72 11.68
CA ALA A 6 13.42 7.48 10.35
C ALA A 6 14.11 6.11 10.26
N TYR A 7 14.17 5.57 9.04
CA TYR A 7 14.97 4.39 8.71
C TYR A 7 15.97 4.76 7.62
N LEU A 8 17.22 4.33 7.77
CA LEU A 8 18.25 4.45 6.74
C LEU A 8 18.43 3.10 6.05
N VAL A 9 18.10 3.04 4.76
CA VAL A 9 18.23 1.83 3.94
C VAL A 9 19.30 2.06 2.89
N MET A 10 20.29 1.17 2.82
CA MET A 10 21.36 1.19 1.82
C MET A 10 21.37 -0.16 1.11
N VAL A 11 21.18 -0.18 -0.21
CA VAL A 11 21.12 -1.39 -1.05
C VAL A 11 22.09 -1.24 -2.21
N GLY A 12 22.92 -2.25 -2.44
CA GLY A 12 23.91 -2.27 -3.53
C GLY A 12 25.12 -3.12 -3.16
N ASP A 13 26.17 -3.05 -3.97
CA ASP A 13 27.47 -3.67 -3.70
C ASP A 13 28.23 -2.87 -2.62
N ILE A 14 27.83 -3.06 -1.37
CA ILE A 14 28.39 -2.36 -0.22
C ILE A 14 28.47 -3.30 0.98
N THR A 15 29.60 -3.26 1.68
CA THR A 15 29.75 -3.99 2.93
C THR A 15 29.12 -3.22 4.09
N LEU A 16 28.63 -3.93 5.11
CA LEU A 16 28.08 -3.33 6.33
C LEU A 16 29.06 -2.32 6.97
N LYS A 17 30.35 -2.62 6.98
CA LYS A 17 31.39 -1.74 7.52
C LYS A 17 31.47 -0.40 6.77
N ARG A 18 31.44 -0.45 5.44
CA ARG A 18 31.44 0.76 4.59
C ARG A 18 30.16 1.56 4.77
N ALA A 19 29.01 0.88 4.80
CA ALA A 19 27.71 1.49 5.03
C ALA A 19 27.65 2.22 6.38
N LYS A 20 28.07 1.58 7.48
CA LYS A 20 28.14 2.20 8.82
C LYS A 20 29.04 3.43 8.84
N LYS A 21 30.24 3.35 8.25
CA LYS A 21 31.16 4.49 8.17
C LYS A 21 30.53 5.69 7.46
N ILE A 22 29.81 5.46 6.36
CA ILE A 22 29.11 6.52 5.63
C ILE A 22 27.96 7.09 6.46
N ALA A 23 27.17 6.23 7.12
CA ALA A 23 26.06 6.65 7.96
C ALA A 23 26.54 7.52 9.14
N GLU A 24 27.55 7.07 9.87
CA GLU A 24 28.15 7.80 11.00
C GLU A 24 28.75 9.14 10.54
N LYS A 25 29.49 9.14 9.42
CA LYS A 25 30.10 10.36 8.87
C LYS A 25 29.05 11.46 8.60
N ASN A 26 27.88 11.09 8.07
CA ASN A 26 26.90 12.05 7.57
C ASN A 26 25.78 12.34 8.57
N PHE A 27 25.42 11.38 9.44
CA PHE A 27 24.22 11.48 10.28
C PHE A 27 24.51 11.46 11.78
N SER A 28 25.76 11.30 12.23
CA SER A 28 26.10 11.29 13.67
C SER A 28 25.69 12.54 14.44
N LYS A 29 25.62 13.69 13.77
CA LYS A 29 25.22 14.96 14.37
C LYS A 29 23.70 15.19 14.38
N TRP A 30 22.92 14.29 13.78
CA TRP A 30 21.48 14.45 13.70
C TRP A 30 20.84 14.06 15.03
N THR A 31 20.30 15.05 15.75
CA THR A 31 19.76 14.86 17.10
C THR A 31 18.29 14.50 17.11
N ALA A 32 17.91 13.62 18.05
CA ALA A 32 16.53 13.25 18.30
C ALA A 32 15.70 14.47 18.75
N GLY A 33 14.38 14.36 18.62
CA GLY A 33 13.47 15.36 19.16
C GLY A 33 12.03 14.86 19.22
N GLU A 34 11.12 15.76 19.57
CA GLU A 34 9.70 15.44 19.67
C GLU A 34 9.11 15.05 18.30
N VAL A 35 8.35 13.96 18.29
CA VAL A 35 7.63 13.45 17.12
C VAL A 35 6.19 13.20 17.51
N LYS A 36 5.26 13.86 16.81
CA LYS A 36 3.82 13.63 16.98
C LYS A 36 3.38 12.53 16.04
N ASN A 37 3.12 11.34 16.57
CA ASN A 37 2.52 10.25 15.82
C ASN A 37 1.00 10.33 15.98
N LYS A 38 0.30 10.59 14.87
CA LYS A 38 -1.17 10.54 14.86
C LYS A 38 -1.60 9.11 14.61
N ILE A 39 -2.27 8.52 15.59
CA ILE A 39 -2.90 7.21 15.46
C ILE A 39 -4.30 7.44 14.90
N TYR A 40 -4.61 6.77 13.80
CA TYR A 40 -5.95 6.75 13.24
C TYR A 40 -6.62 5.42 13.61
N PRO A 41 -7.88 5.43 14.04
CA PRO A 41 -8.61 4.20 14.30
C PRO A 41 -8.81 3.43 12.99
N LEU A 42 -8.75 2.10 13.06
CA LEU A 42 -9.12 1.25 11.95
C LEU A 42 -10.65 1.34 11.75
N PRO A 43 -11.14 1.58 10.53
CA PRO A 43 -12.58 1.57 10.29
C PRO A 43 -13.16 0.17 10.52
N GLY A 44 -14.29 0.11 11.21
CA GLY A 44 -15.05 -1.13 11.38
C GLY A 44 -15.83 -1.49 10.11
N PRO A 45 -16.36 -2.73 10.02
CA PRO A 45 -17.29 -3.13 8.98
C PRO A 45 -18.48 -2.17 8.85
N PRO A 46 -18.92 -1.82 7.64
CA PRO A 46 -20.12 -1.01 7.48
C PRO A 46 -21.37 -1.82 7.88
N GLU A 47 -22.33 -1.18 8.56
CA GLU A 47 -23.60 -1.82 8.95
C GLU A 47 -24.47 -2.22 7.75
N LYS A 48 -24.30 -1.52 6.62
CA LYS A 48 -25.00 -1.76 5.36
C LYS A 48 -24.16 -1.27 4.19
N THR A 49 -24.49 -1.74 2.99
CA THR A 49 -23.88 -1.25 1.75
C THR A 49 -24.12 0.25 1.60
N PHE A 50 -23.03 1.00 1.37
CA PHE A 50 -23.08 2.43 1.08
C PHE A 50 -22.64 2.66 -0.37
N VAL A 51 -23.40 3.47 -1.11
CA VAL A 51 -23.11 3.84 -2.48
C VAL A 51 -23.00 5.35 -2.54
N ALA A 52 -21.85 5.84 -3.01
CA ALA A 52 -21.65 7.25 -3.34
C ALA A 52 -21.43 7.38 -4.84
N LEU A 53 -22.13 8.33 -5.45
CA LEU A 53 -21.95 8.70 -6.84
C LEU A 53 -21.36 10.11 -6.89
N VAL A 54 -20.30 10.30 -7.67
CA VAL A 54 -19.68 11.60 -7.90
C VAL A 54 -19.78 11.89 -9.39
N ASP A 55 -20.58 12.89 -9.75
CA ASP A 55 -20.68 13.33 -11.15
C ASP A 55 -19.44 14.12 -11.54
N ARG A 56 -18.81 13.71 -12.65
CA ARG A 56 -17.57 14.28 -13.19
C ARG A 56 -17.65 14.26 -14.72
N PRO A 57 -18.43 15.17 -15.33
CA PRO A 57 -18.78 15.12 -16.75
C PRO A 57 -17.59 15.23 -17.71
N ALA A 58 -16.48 15.79 -17.26
CA ALA A 58 -15.23 15.86 -18.03
C ALA A 58 -14.41 14.55 -18.01
N SER A 59 -14.86 13.50 -17.31
CA SER A 59 -14.14 12.23 -17.25
C SER A 59 -14.34 11.43 -18.52
N VAL A 60 -13.25 10.87 -19.06
CA VAL A 60 -13.28 10.05 -20.29
C VAL A 60 -13.93 8.68 -20.09
N GLN A 61 -14.07 8.22 -18.84
CA GLN A 61 -14.66 6.93 -18.47
C GLN A 61 -15.27 6.99 -17.06
N SER A 62 -16.22 6.10 -16.82
CA SER A 62 -16.75 5.83 -15.48
C SER A 62 -15.78 4.95 -14.69
N ILE A 63 -15.68 5.18 -13.37
CA ILE A 63 -14.88 4.34 -12.47
C ILE A 63 -15.77 3.83 -11.35
N ILE A 64 -15.84 2.51 -11.19
CA ILE A 64 -16.55 1.85 -10.10
C ILE A 64 -15.51 1.34 -9.10
N ASN A 65 -15.61 1.77 -7.84
CA ASN A 65 -14.76 1.29 -6.76
C ASN A 65 -15.62 0.52 -5.74
N ILE A 66 -15.23 -0.71 -5.44
CA ILE A 66 -15.82 -1.53 -4.39
C ILE A 66 -14.77 -1.71 -3.30
N THR A 67 -15.09 -1.30 -2.08
CA THR A 67 -14.12 -1.30 -0.97
C THR A 67 -14.73 -1.89 0.29
N TYR A 68 -13.92 -2.61 1.06
CA TYR A 68 -14.30 -3.14 2.37
C TYR A 68 -13.13 -3.00 3.35
N PRO A 69 -13.37 -2.59 4.62
CA PRO A 69 -12.32 -2.55 5.63
C PRO A 69 -11.72 -3.93 5.88
N VAL A 70 -10.40 -4.07 5.74
CA VAL A 70 -9.68 -5.32 6.01
C VAL A 70 -8.53 -5.07 6.98
N ASN A 71 -8.36 -5.98 7.95
CA ASN A 71 -7.23 -5.94 8.87
C ASN A 71 -6.08 -6.81 8.33
N LEU A 72 -5.36 -6.28 7.35
CA LEU A 72 -4.21 -6.96 6.73
C LEU A 72 -2.91 -6.23 7.09
N LYS A 73 -2.27 -6.63 8.18
CA LYS A 73 -1.03 -6.00 8.65
C LYS A 73 0.16 -6.44 7.80
N VAL A 74 1.05 -5.51 7.47
CA VAL A 74 2.33 -5.83 6.82
C VAL A 74 3.10 -6.82 7.69
N GLY A 75 3.54 -7.93 7.09
CA GLY A 75 4.28 -9.00 7.78
C GLY A 75 3.42 -10.04 8.49
N SER A 76 2.09 -9.92 8.52
CA SER A 76 1.24 -11.01 9.03
C SER A 76 1.25 -12.23 8.10
N GLU A 77 1.03 -13.43 8.64
CA GLU A 77 0.96 -14.68 7.86
C GLU A 77 -0.07 -14.63 6.72
N GLU A 78 -1.14 -13.85 6.90
CA GLU A 78 -2.23 -13.70 5.94
C GLU A 78 -1.85 -12.88 4.69
N VAL A 79 -0.76 -12.10 4.73
CA VAL A 79 -0.36 -11.23 3.59
C VAL A 79 -0.07 -12.05 2.35
N ILE A 80 0.63 -13.17 2.48
CA ILE A 80 0.99 -14.00 1.33
C ILE A 80 -0.27 -14.66 0.76
N LYS A 81 -1.13 -15.21 1.62
CA LYS A 81 -2.40 -15.85 1.22
C LYS A 81 -3.31 -14.86 0.48
N ALA A 82 -3.49 -13.65 1.04
CA ALA A 82 -4.30 -12.60 0.44
C ALA A 82 -3.75 -12.15 -0.93
N ARG A 83 -2.42 -12.03 -1.06
CA ARG A 83 -1.77 -11.70 -2.34
C ARG A 83 -1.99 -12.76 -3.41
N VAL A 84 -1.82 -14.04 -3.06
CA VAL A 84 -2.05 -15.15 -4.01
C VAL A 84 -3.52 -15.18 -4.45
N MET A 85 -4.45 -15.07 -3.51
CA MET A 85 -5.88 -14.99 -3.83
C MET A 85 -6.19 -13.82 -4.76
N ASN A 86 -5.65 -12.63 -4.47
CA ASN A 86 -5.87 -11.46 -5.30
C ASN A 86 -5.28 -11.64 -6.71
N GLN A 87 -4.12 -12.29 -6.85
CA GLN A 87 -3.51 -12.58 -8.17
C GLN A 87 -4.42 -13.43 -9.07
N ILE A 88 -5.17 -14.36 -8.47
CA ILE A 88 -6.15 -15.21 -9.15
C ILE A 88 -7.43 -14.43 -9.48
N LEU A 89 -7.90 -13.59 -8.56
CA LEU A 89 -9.17 -12.90 -8.68
C LEU A 89 -9.11 -11.68 -9.63
N GLY A 90 -8.18 -10.74 -9.42
CA GLY A 90 -8.14 -9.47 -10.17
C GLY A 90 -6.79 -8.76 -10.22
N GLY A 91 -5.73 -9.29 -9.60
CA GLY A 91 -4.41 -8.66 -9.51
C GLY A 91 -3.51 -8.84 -10.74
N SER A 92 -3.99 -9.52 -11.78
CA SER A 92 -3.22 -9.83 -12.98
C SER A 92 -4.07 -9.75 -14.24
N PHE A 93 -3.43 -9.63 -15.41
CA PHE A 93 -4.14 -9.60 -16.68
C PHE A 93 -4.86 -10.93 -17.00
N SER A 94 -4.29 -12.06 -16.56
CA SER A 94 -4.93 -13.37 -16.68
C SER A 94 -5.89 -13.70 -15.54
N ALA A 95 -6.15 -12.76 -14.64
CA ALA A 95 -7.04 -12.97 -13.51
C ALA A 95 -8.50 -13.09 -13.96
N ARG A 96 -9.31 -13.81 -13.16
CA ARG A 96 -10.70 -14.14 -13.49
C ARG A 96 -11.55 -12.92 -13.83
N LEU A 97 -11.40 -11.83 -13.07
CA LEU A 97 -12.16 -10.61 -13.29
C LEU A 97 -11.83 -9.94 -14.62
N ASN A 98 -10.54 -9.92 -15.01
CA ASN A 98 -10.14 -9.34 -16.29
C ASN A 98 -10.62 -10.20 -17.46
N GLN A 99 -10.46 -11.53 -17.36
CA GLN A 99 -10.95 -12.47 -18.38
C GLN A 99 -12.45 -12.34 -18.60
N ASN A 100 -13.24 -12.22 -17.52
CA ASN A 100 -14.68 -12.08 -17.65
C ASN A 100 -15.09 -10.69 -18.16
N LEU A 101 -14.63 -9.60 -17.53
CA LEU A 101 -15.13 -8.26 -17.87
C LEU A 101 -14.57 -7.75 -19.20
N ARG A 102 -13.27 -7.90 -19.41
CA ARG A 102 -12.57 -7.32 -20.57
C ARG A 102 -12.53 -8.28 -21.74
N GLU A 103 -12.07 -9.50 -21.53
CA GLU A 103 -11.82 -10.43 -22.65
C GLU A 103 -13.11 -11.06 -23.17
N GLU A 104 -14.01 -11.49 -22.27
CA GLU A 104 -15.28 -12.10 -22.66
C GLU A 104 -16.35 -11.06 -23.03
N HIS A 105 -16.49 -9.98 -22.24
CA HIS A 105 -17.58 -9.01 -22.39
C HIS A 105 -17.16 -7.65 -22.98
N GLY A 106 -15.87 -7.38 -23.16
CA GLY A 106 -15.40 -6.15 -23.81
C GLY A 106 -15.63 -4.86 -23.00
N TYR A 107 -15.86 -4.94 -21.69
CA TYR A 107 -15.99 -3.75 -20.85
C TYR A 107 -14.62 -3.08 -20.67
N THR A 108 -14.54 -1.80 -21.04
CA THR A 108 -13.33 -0.95 -20.94
C THR A 108 -13.59 0.28 -20.11
#